data_AF-A0A183EBB4-F1
#
_entry.id   AF-A0A183EBB4-F1
#
_cell.length_a   1.000
_cell.length_b   1.000
_cell.length_c   1.000
_cell.angle_alpha   90.00
_cell.angle_beta   90.00
_cell.angle_gamma   90.00
#
_symmetry.space_group_name_H-M   'P 1'
#
loop_
_entity.id
_entity.type
_entity.pdbx_description
1 polymer ?
#
loop_
_entity_poly.entity_id
_entity_poly.type
_entity_poly.pdbx_seq_one_letter_code
_entity_poly.pdbx_strand_id
1 'polypeptide(L)'
;MNILNNGRFGIPAACTGSMVYCIHKTIAHVSERAQFGRKLKEFGNVQEQLIDMVLRHYATESLVYMLSGTMDRGVQDYQLEAAVGKIMASENAWNVCDRAIQLHGGMGYMRECERQWELVRLADAAIDIYSTAAVLSRCSRAAALQQSAFDCERKLAELYTKQACARVNLLMTDILTRTGEVDQIKTISDEIFKAGALTSLHPLDY
;
A
#
# COMPACT_ATOMS: atom_id res chain seq x y z
N MET A 1 5.76 10.61 -23.69
CA MET A 1 5.23 10.76 -22.31
C MET A 1 3.70 10.74 -22.22
N ASN A 2 2.96 10.42 -23.29
CA ASN A 2 1.49 10.48 -23.26
C ASN A 2 0.83 9.21 -22.68
N ILE A 3 1.41 8.03 -22.93
CA ILE A 3 0.87 6.75 -22.43
C ILE A 3 0.87 6.71 -20.89
N LEU A 4 1.95 7.16 -20.24
CA LEU A 4 2.05 7.16 -18.78
C LEU A 4 1.10 8.19 -18.15
N ASN A 5 0.99 9.39 -18.74
CA ASN A 5 0.06 10.41 -18.24
C ASN A 5 -1.40 9.92 -18.33
N ASN A 6 -1.76 9.22 -19.40
CA ASN A 6 -3.07 8.60 -19.53
C ASN A 6 -3.25 7.42 -18.55
N GLY A 7 -2.23 6.60 -18.30
CA GLY A 7 -2.34 5.50 -17.33
C GLY A 7 -2.32 5.91 -15.85
N ARG A 8 -1.85 7.11 -15.53
CA ARG A 8 -1.66 7.58 -14.14
C ARG A 8 -2.95 7.72 -13.34
N PHE A 9 -4.12 7.88 -13.96
CA PHE A 9 -5.40 7.92 -13.23
C PHE A 9 -5.81 6.52 -12.69
N GLY A 10 -5.31 5.44 -13.30
CA GLY A 10 -5.71 4.08 -12.94
C GLY A 10 -5.26 3.66 -11.53
N ILE A 11 -4.09 4.12 -11.09
CA ILE A 11 -3.59 3.82 -9.73
C ILE A 11 -4.44 4.51 -8.66
N PRO A 12 -4.70 5.83 -8.73
CA PRO A 12 -5.64 6.49 -7.84
C PRO A 12 -7.00 5.80 -7.75
N ALA A 13 -7.58 5.38 -8.89
CA ALA A 13 -8.85 4.67 -8.91
C ALA A 13 -8.81 3.29 -8.21
N ALA A 14 -7.69 2.57 -8.33
CA ALA A 14 -7.50 1.31 -7.60
C ALA A 14 -7.32 1.56 -6.08
N CYS A 15 -6.52 2.56 -5.72
CA CYS A 15 -6.27 2.96 -4.34
C CYS A 15 -7.56 3.36 -3.60
N THR A 16 -8.47 4.07 -4.25
CA THR A 16 -9.78 4.43 -3.65
C THR A 16 -10.59 3.19 -3.30
N GLY A 17 -10.66 2.20 -4.20
CA GLY A 17 -11.33 0.92 -3.91
C GLY A 17 -10.73 0.20 -2.69
N SER A 18 -9.40 0.14 -2.60
CA SER A 18 -8.70 -0.44 -1.45
C SER A 18 -8.99 0.30 -0.15
N MET A 19 -9.02 1.63 -0.17
CA MET A 19 -9.34 2.45 1.01
C MET A 19 -10.76 2.20 1.52
N VAL A 20 -11.76 2.15 0.61
CA VAL A 20 -13.16 1.84 0.98
C VAL A 20 -13.24 0.49 1.68
N TYR A 21 -12.56 -0.53 1.14
CA TYR A 21 -12.54 -1.86 1.73
C TYR A 21 -11.96 -1.85 3.16
N CYS A 22 -10.81 -1.20 3.36
CA CYS A 22 -10.19 -1.07 4.68
C CYS A 22 -11.10 -0.31 5.66
N ILE A 23 -11.72 0.79 5.23
CA ILE A 23 -12.64 1.58 6.06
C ILE A 23 -13.84 0.72 6.49
N HIS A 24 -14.47 -0.01 5.57
CA HIS A 24 -15.61 -0.87 5.90
C HIS A 24 -15.26 -1.98 6.90
N LYS A 25 -14.12 -2.66 6.70
CA LYS A 25 -13.64 -3.67 7.65
C LYS A 25 -13.38 -3.07 9.04
N THR A 26 -12.74 -1.90 9.09
CA THR A 26 -12.51 -1.17 10.34
C THR A 26 -13.80 -0.79 11.04
N ILE A 27 -14.80 -0.26 10.32
CA ILE A 27 -16.11 0.10 10.89
C ILE A 27 -16.78 -1.12 11.53
N ALA A 28 -16.76 -2.27 10.84
CA ALA A 28 -17.31 -3.51 11.38
C ALA A 28 -16.59 -3.91 12.68
N HIS A 29 -15.24 -3.94 12.66
CA HIS A 29 -14.44 -4.31 13.82
C HIS A 29 -14.67 -3.39 15.04
N VAL A 30 -14.59 -2.07 14.86
CA VAL A 30 -14.72 -1.12 15.97
C VAL A 30 -16.15 -1.03 16.51
N SER A 31 -17.14 -1.42 15.72
CA SER A 31 -18.54 -1.50 16.15
C SER A 31 -18.82 -2.70 17.04
N GLU A 32 -18.13 -3.81 16.79
CA GLU A 32 -18.35 -5.08 17.49
C GLU A 32 -17.42 -5.25 18.70
N ARG A 33 -16.16 -4.82 18.59
CA ARG A 33 -15.13 -5.03 19.62
C ARG A 33 -15.40 -4.19 20.88
N ALA A 34 -15.35 -4.84 22.05
CA ALA A 34 -15.45 -4.18 23.36
C ALA A 34 -14.12 -4.25 24.11
N GLN A 35 -13.70 -3.12 24.68
CA GLN A 35 -12.56 -3.00 25.58
C GLN A 35 -12.84 -1.96 26.66
N PHE A 36 -12.26 -2.14 27.85
CA PHE A 36 -12.47 -1.25 29.00
C PHE A 36 -13.96 -0.99 29.30
N GLY A 37 -14.80 -2.04 29.16
CA GLY A 37 -16.23 -1.98 29.48
C GLY A 37 -17.13 -1.31 28.44
N ARG A 38 -16.63 -0.85 27.29
CA ARG A 38 -17.42 -0.22 26.22
C ARG A 38 -16.94 -0.57 24.81
N LYS A 39 -17.70 -0.23 23.75
CA LYS A 39 -17.30 -0.52 22.37
C LYS A 39 -16.19 0.41 21.89
N LEU A 40 -15.35 -0.06 20.96
CA LEU A 40 -14.25 0.74 20.43
C LEU A 40 -14.72 2.03 19.74
N LYS A 41 -15.88 2.01 19.07
CA LYS A 41 -16.49 3.19 18.44
C LYS A 41 -16.81 4.35 19.40
N GLU A 42 -16.83 4.11 20.71
CA GLU A 42 -17.14 5.12 21.73
C GLU A 42 -15.91 5.90 22.21
N PHE A 43 -14.70 5.48 21.85
CA PHE A 43 -13.47 6.18 22.23
C PHE A 43 -13.14 7.28 21.21
N GLY A 44 -12.87 8.50 21.69
CA GLY A 44 -12.53 9.64 20.83
C GLY A 44 -11.34 9.38 19.91
N ASN A 45 -10.27 8.74 20.40
CA ASN A 45 -9.10 8.41 19.58
C ASN A 45 -9.43 7.46 18.40
N VAL A 46 -10.40 6.55 18.57
CA VAL A 46 -10.84 5.64 17.50
C VAL A 46 -11.65 6.42 16.46
N GLN A 47 -12.51 7.35 16.91
CA GLN A 47 -13.29 8.21 16.03
C GLN A 47 -12.38 9.14 15.21
N GLU A 48 -11.35 9.73 15.83
CA GLU A 48 -10.38 10.59 15.15
C GLU A 48 -9.65 9.84 14.03
N GLN A 49 -9.13 8.64 14.31
CA GLN A 49 -8.45 7.81 13.31
C GLN A 49 -9.39 7.39 12.18
N LEU A 50 -10.62 6.99 12.50
CA LEU A 50 -11.60 6.61 11.48
C LEU A 50 -11.98 7.80 10.58
N ILE A 51 -12.15 8.99 11.14
CA ILE A 51 -12.45 10.20 10.37
C ILE A 51 -11.26 10.61 9.50
N ASP A 52 -10.02 10.52 9.98
CA ASP A 52 -8.83 10.75 9.15
C ASP A 52 -8.79 9.81 7.93
N MET A 53 -9.10 8.52 8.13
CA MET A 53 -9.20 7.55 7.03
C MET A 53 -10.25 7.96 5.99
N VAL A 54 -11.45 8.36 6.45
CA VAL A 54 -12.55 8.78 5.57
C VAL A 54 -12.23 10.08 4.83
N LEU A 55 -11.63 11.07 5.50
CA LEU A 55 -11.22 12.34 4.90
C LEU A 55 -10.20 12.13 3.78
N ARG A 56 -9.21 11.27 4.02
CA ARG A 56 -8.20 10.89 3.02
C ARG A 56 -8.81 10.18 1.82
N HIS A 57 -9.71 9.24 2.06
CA HIS A 57 -10.46 8.58 0.99
C HIS A 57 -11.25 9.60 0.17
N TYR A 58 -12.06 10.45 0.82
CA TYR A 58 -12.92 11.44 0.17
C TYR A 58 -12.12 12.41 -0.70
N ALA A 59 -11.00 12.92 -0.18
CA ALA A 59 -10.14 13.82 -0.92
C ALA A 59 -9.49 13.14 -2.14
N THR A 60 -9.10 11.87 -1.99
CA THR A 60 -8.52 11.09 -3.09
C THR A 60 -9.56 10.79 -4.16
N GLU A 61 -10.75 10.30 -3.78
CA GLU A 61 -11.85 9.99 -4.70
C GLU A 61 -12.28 11.23 -5.49
N SER A 62 -12.41 12.37 -4.82
CA SER A 62 -12.73 13.65 -5.48
C SER A 62 -11.71 14.01 -6.56
N LEU A 63 -10.42 13.82 -6.28
CA LEU A 63 -9.34 14.07 -7.22
C LEU A 63 -9.37 13.10 -8.41
N VAL A 64 -9.68 11.81 -8.17
CA VAL A 64 -9.81 10.80 -9.23
C VAL A 64 -10.92 11.16 -10.20
N TYR A 65 -12.12 11.47 -9.68
CA TYR A 65 -13.28 11.80 -10.53
C TYR A 65 -13.13 13.14 -11.25
N MET A 66 -12.46 14.12 -10.63
CA MET A 66 -12.12 15.37 -11.30
C MET A 66 -11.16 15.12 -12.48
N LEU A 67 -10.15 14.28 -12.27
CA LEU A 67 -9.17 13.94 -13.29
C LEU A 67 -9.82 13.16 -14.44
N SER A 68 -10.62 12.12 -14.15
CA SER A 68 -11.30 11.34 -15.18
C SER A 68 -12.28 12.20 -15.99
N GLY A 69 -13.09 13.03 -15.32
CA GLY A 69 -14.00 13.95 -16.02
C GLY A 69 -13.27 14.99 -16.87
N THR A 70 -12.06 15.38 -16.49
CA THR A 70 -11.21 16.28 -17.30
C THR A 70 -10.65 15.57 -18.53
N MET A 71 -10.24 14.30 -18.38
CA MET A 71 -9.81 13.45 -19.49
C MET A 71 -10.95 13.18 -20.48
N ASP A 72 -12.15 12.84 -19.99
CA ASP A 72 -13.32 12.54 -20.82
C ASP A 72 -13.82 13.76 -21.61
N ARG A 73 -13.59 14.98 -21.08
CA ARG A 73 -13.86 16.25 -21.81
C ARG A 73 -12.82 16.55 -22.90
N GLY A 74 -11.80 15.72 -23.06
CA GLY A 74 -10.76 15.89 -24.07
C GLY A 74 -9.70 16.94 -23.72
N VAL A 75 -9.66 17.43 -22.48
CA VAL A 75 -8.59 18.32 -22.00
C VAL A 75 -7.26 17.57 -22.07
N GLN A 76 -6.24 18.17 -22.67
CA GLN A 76 -4.95 17.52 -22.89
C GLN A 76 -3.91 17.86 -21.81
N ASP A 77 -4.12 18.93 -21.07
CA ASP A 77 -3.22 19.40 -20.02
C ASP A 77 -3.75 19.02 -18.63
N TYR A 78 -3.44 17.79 -18.22
CA TYR A 78 -3.80 17.24 -16.90
C TYR A 78 -2.61 16.53 -16.24
N GLN A 79 -1.40 16.77 -16.74
CA GLN A 79 -0.21 15.99 -16.41
C GLN A 79 0.20 16.15 -14.94
N LEU A 80 0.00 17.37 -14.42
CA LEU A 80 0.32 17.75 -13.06
C LEU A 80 -0.72 17.15 -12.10
N GLU A 81 -2.00 17.28 -12.44
CA GLU A 81 -3.14 16.73 -11.71
C GLU A 81 -3.04 15.20 -11.61
N ALA A 82 -2.66 14.53 -12.72
CA ALA A 82 -2.41 13.10 -12.72
C ALA A 82 -1.21 12.68 -11.85
N ALA A 83 -0.15 13.49 -11.81
CA ALA A 83 1.00 13.23 -10.95
C ALA A 83 0.66 13.42 -9.46
N VAL A 84 -0.04 14.50 -9.12
CA VAL A 84 -0.54 14.78 -7.77
C VAL A 84 -1.50 13.68 -7.33
N GLY A 85 -2.45 13.30 -8.20
CA GLY A 85 -3.39 12.21 -7.99
C GLY A 85 -2.70 10.92 -7.61
N LYS A 86 -1.65 10.54 -8.35
CA LYS A 86 -0.87 9.34 -8.03
C LYS A 86 -0.26 9.41 -6.64
N ILE A 87 0.45 10.49 -6.31
CA ILE A 87 1.21 10.61 -5.05
C ILE A 87 0.24 10.57 -3.88
N MET A 88 -0.76 11.46 -3.92
CA MET A 88 -1.77 11.59 -2.89
C MET A 88 -2.51 10.28 -2.66
N ALA A 89 -2.93 9.59 -3.73
CA ALA A 89 -3.65 8.33 -3.59
C ALA A 89 -2.80 7.23 -2.97
N SER A 90 -1.52 7.10 -3.35
CA SER A 90 -0.65 6.08 -2.78
C SER A 90 -0.34 6.30 -1.30
N GLU A 91 -0.09 7.54 -0.89
CA GLU A 91 0.22 7.87 0.51
C GLU A 91 -1.02 7.81 1.41
N ASN A 92 -2.18 8.22 0.89
CA ASN A 92 -3.45 8.10 1.59
C ASN A 92 -3.86 6.65 1.74
N ALA A 93 -3.73 5.83 0.69
CA ALA A 93 -4.03 4.41 0.79
C ALA A 93 -3.13 3.70 1.80
N TRP A 94 -1.83 4.03 1.82
CA TRP A 94 -0.91 3.52 2.84
C TRP A 94 -1.37 3.89 4.26
N ASN A 95 -1.66 5.16 4.51
CA ASN A 95 -2.14 5.62 5.82
C ASN A 95 -3.44 4.93 6.23
N VAL A 96 -4.40 4.79 5.31
CA VAL A 96 -5.67 4.12 5.59
C VAL A 96 -5.45 2.65 5.95
N CYS A 97 -4.59 1.94 5.23
CA CYS A 97 -4.24 0.55 5.56
C CYS A 97 -3.55 0.43 6.92
N ASP A 98 -2.59 1.31 7.22
CA ASP A 98 -1.86 1.32 8.49
C ASP A 98 -2.78 1.60 9.68
N ARG A 99 -3.67 2.60 9.56
CA ARG A 99 -4.69 2.89 10.58
C ARG A 99 -5.68 1.75 10.75
N ALA A 100 -6.05 1.07 9.66
CA ALA A 100 -6.88 -0.12 9.76
C ALA A 100 -6.19 -1.21 10.58
N ILE A 101 -4.91 -1.52 10.32
CA ILE A 101 -4.13 -2.48 11.12
C ILE A 101 -4.12 -2.07 12.59
N GLN A 102 -3.79 -0.81 12.88
CA GLN A 102 -3.70 -0.30 14.23
C GLN A 102 -5.03 -0.41 15.00
N LEU A 103 -6.16 -0.10 14.35
CA LEU A 103 -7.49 -0.18 14.95
C LEU A 103 -7.98 -1.62 15.18
N HIS A 104 -7.45 -2.59 14.42
CA HIS A 104 -7.68 -4.02 14.67
C HIS A 104 -6.71 -4.59 15.72
N GLY A 105 -5.72 -3.81 16.18
CA GLY A 105 -4.73 -4.23 17.17
C GLY A 105 -3.97 -5.49 16.75
N GLY A 106 -3.79 -6.43 17.67
CA GLY A 106 -3.15 -7.71 17.36
C GLY A 106 -3.82 -8.47 16.21
N MET A 107 -5.15 -8.37 16.06
CA MET A 107 -5.85 -9.00 14.94
C MET A 107 -5.45 -8.42 13.59
N GLY A 108 -5.14 -7.13 13.51
CA GLY A 108 -4.65 -6.50 12.27
C GLY A 108 -3.27 -7.03 11.84
N TYR A 109 -2.50 -7.58 12.78
CA TYR A 109 -1.24 -8.27 12.50
C TYR A 109 -1.46 -9.74 12.11
N MET A 110 -2.56 -10.35 12.53
CA MET A 110 -2.87 -11.76 12.27
C MET A 110 -3.28 -12.00 10.82
N ARG A 111 -2.74 -13.06 10.21
CA ARG A 111 -3.03 -13.45 8.82
C ARG A 111 -4.52 -13.77 8.57
N GLU A 112 -5.25 -14.17 9.62
CA GLU A 112 -6.70 -14.42 9.56
C GLU A 112 -7.53 -13.13 9.33
N CYS A 113 -6.96 -11.93 9.54
CA CYS A 113 -7.56 -10.68 9.08
C CYS A 113 -7.25 -10.51 7.58
N GLU A 114 -8.20 -10.94 6.76
CA GLU A 114 -8.09 -11.14 5.32
C GLU A 114 -7.20 -10.12 4.57
N ARG A 115 -6.04 -10.64 4.12
CA ARG A 115 -5.21 -10.18 2.99
C ARG A 115 -4.43 -8.87 3.14
N GLN A 116 -4.35 -8.26 4.33
CA GLN A 116 -3.59 -7.01 4.51
C GLN A 116 -2.09 -7.16 4.17
N TRP A 117 -1.48 -8.29 4.51
CA TRP A 117 -0.09 -8.60 4.14
C TRP A 117 0.10 -8.82 2.64
N GLU A 118 -0.90 -9.39 1.97
CA GLU A 118 -0.90 -9.54 0.52
C GLU A 118 -1.05 -8.16 -0.15
N LEU A 119 -1.86 -7.27 0.42
CA LEU A 119 -2.05 -5.89 -0.04
C LEU A 119 -0.79 -5.04 0.13
N VAL A 120 -0.06 -5.18 1.24
CA VAL A 120 1.23 -4.49 1.43
C VAL A 120 2.26 -4.97 0.39
N ARG A 121 2.38 -6.29 0.19
CA ARG A 121 3.31 -6.85 -0.81
C ARG A 121 2.92 -6.48 -2.24
N LEU A 122 1.62 -6.42 -2.53
CA LEU A 122 1.09 -5.93 -3.81
C LEU A 122 1.40 -4.44 -3.99
N ALA A 123 1.25 -3.63 -2.94
CA ALA A 123 1.58 -2.22 -2.96
C ALA A 123 3.08 -1.99 -3.20
N ASP A 124 3.95 -2.74 -2.52
CA ASP A 124 5.41 -2.68 -2.71
C ASP A 124 5.81 -3.10 -4.14
N ALA A 125 5.20 -4.16 -4.66
CA ALA A 125 5.40 -4.56 -6.06
C ALA A 125 4.92 -3.48 -7.04
N ALA A 126 3.77 -2.85 -6.78
CA ALA A 126 3.25 -1.75 -7.59
C ALA A 126 4.15 -0.50 -7.54
N ILE A 127 4.74 -0.19 -6.39
CA ILE A 127 5.72 0.89 -6.22
C ILE A 127 6.95 0.62 -7.09
N ASP A 128 7.50 -0.60 -7.05
CA ASP A 128 8.68 -0.98 -7.83
C ASP A 128 8.43 -1.01 -9.35
N ILE A 129 7.24 -1.45 -9.78
CA ILE A 129 6.85 -1.40 -11.20
C ILE A 129 6.77 0.06 -11.67
N TYR A 130 6.16 0.94 -10.86
CA TYR A 130 5.97 2.34 -11.22
C TYR A 130 7.28 3.14 -11.20
N SER A 131 8.13 2.93 -10.20
CA SER A 131 9.44 3.57 -10.13
C SER A 131 10.31 3.16 -11.31
N THR A 132 10.26 1.89 -11.72
CA THR A 132 10.92 1.38 -12.93
C THR A 132 10.43 2.10 -14.18
N ALA A 133 9.11 2.23 -14.37
CA ALA A 133 8.54 2.95 -15.50
C ALA A 133 8.94 4.45 -15.52
N ALA A 134 9.03 5.08 -14.34
CA ALA A 134 9.47 6.48 -14.22
C ALA A 134 10.96 6.66 -14.59
N VAL A 135 11.82 5.77 -14.10
CA VAL A 135 13.26 5.76 -14.40
C VAL A 135 13.51 5.51 -15.89
N LEU A 136 12.79 4.56 -16.50
CA LEU A 136 12.85 4.31 -17.94
C LEU A 136 12.36 5.51 -18.76
N SER A 137 11.23 6.12 -18.38
CA SER A 137 10.70 7.32 -19.05
C SER A 137 11.68 8.50 -19.02
N ARG A 138 12.35 8.72 -17.88
CA ARG A 138 13.41 9.72 -17.73
C ARG A 138 14.59 9.42 -18.66
N CYS A 139 15.06 8.17 -18.67
CA CYS A 139 16.15 7.72 -19.54
C CYS A 139 15.81 7.88 -21.03
N SER A 140 14.58 7.52 -21.44
CA SER A 140 14.11 7.72 -22.83
C SER A 140 14.06 9.19 -23.24
N ARG A 141 13.69 10.08 -22.31
CA ARG A 141 13.71 11.52 -22.56
C ARG A 141 15.14 12.06 -22.69
N ALA A 142 16.06 11.61 -21.82
CA ALA A 142 17.48 11.98 -21.92
C ALA A 142 18.09 11.53 -23.25
N ALA A 143 17.68 10.35 -23.75
CA ALA A 143 18.06 9.86 -25.09
C ALA A 143 17.54 10.76 -26.21
N ALA A 144 16.26 11.14 -26.16
CA ALA A 144 15.61 11.97 -27.17
C ALA A 144 16.22 13.39 -27.24
N LEU A 145 16.69 13.91 -26.12
CA LEU A 145 17.34 15.22 -26.02
C LEU A 145 18.85 15.18 -26.25
N GLN A 146 19.43 14.00 -26.56
CA GLN A 146 20.86 13.79 -26.75
C GLN A 146 21.73 14.38 -25.63
N GLN A 147 21.30 14.20 -24.38
CA GLN A 147 22.03 14.75 -23.24
C GLN A 147 23.37 14.03 -23.04
N SER A 148 24.41 14.79 -22.70
CA SER A 148 25.76 14.26 -22.43
C SER A 148 25.81 13.25 -21.28
N ALA A 149 24.84 13.30 -20.37
CA ALA A 149 24.72 12.37 -19.24
C ALA A 149 23.98 11.05 -19.57
N PHE A 150 23.51 10.86 -20.82
CA PHE A 150 22.66 9.74 -21.20
C PHE A 150 23.28 8.37 -20.89
N ASP A 151 24.57 8.17 -21.14
CA ASP A 151 25.24 6.89 -20.90
C ASP A 151 25.26 6.49 -19.41
N CYS A 152 25.33 7.48 -18.51
CA CYS A 152 25.24 7.25 -17.08
C CYS A 152 23.80 6.94 -16.67
N GLU A 153 22.83 7.73 -17.15
CA GLU A 153 21.40 7.53 -16.86
C GLU A 153 20.88 6.17 -17.36
N ARG A 154 21.36 5.72 -18.52
CA ARG A 154 21.04 4.39 -19.06
C ARG A 154 21.50 3.26 -18.16
N LYS A 155 22.76 3.31 -17.69
CA LYS A 155 23.32 2.28 -16.79
C LYS A 155 22.59 2.24 -15.45
N LEU A 156 22.24 3.41 -14.91
CA LEU A 156 21.44 3.52 -13.68
C LEU A 156 20.05 2.93 -13.87
N ALA A 157 19.40 3.25 -14.99
CA ALA A 157 18.07 2.74 -15.31
C ALA A 157 18.06 1.22 -15.50
N GLU A 158 19.03 0.66 -16.22
CA GLU A 158 19.18 -0.79 -16.40
C GLU A 158 19.36 -1.51 -15.06
N LEU A 159 20.26 -1.02 -14.20
CA LEU A 159 20.53 -1.65 -12.91
C LEU A 159 19.30 -1.60 -11.99
N TYR A 160 18.67 -0.43 -11.89
CA TYR A 160 17.48 -0.24 -11.06
C TYR A 160 16.32 -1.14 -11.52
N THR A 161 16.06 -1.18 -12.83
CA THR A 161 15.02 -2.02 -13.44
C THR A 161 15.26 -3.50 -13.15
N LYS A 162 16.52 -3.96 -13.26
CA LYS A 162 16.89 -5.35 -12.97
C LYS A 162 16.62 -5.71 -11.51
N GLN A 163 16.98 -4.82 -10.58
CA GLN A 163 16.77 -5.04 -9.15
C GLN A 163 15.29 -4.98 -8.76
N ALA A 164 14.54 -4.01 -9.29
CA ALA A 164 13.11 -3.88 -9.06
C ALA A 164 12.33 -5.09 -9.60
N CYS A 165 12.66 -5.56 -10.81
CA CYS A 165 12.05 -6.77 -11.38
C CYS A 165 12.33 -8.01 -10.52
N ALA A 166 13.55 -8.15 -9.99
CA ALA A 166 13.87 -9.24 -9.06
C ALA A 166 13.03 -9.17 -7.77
N ARG A 167 12.87 -7.97 -7.17
CA ARG A 167 12.02 -7.78 -5.99
C ARG A 167 10.55 -8.10 -6.26
N VAL A 168 10.00 -7.60 -7.37
CA VAL A 168 8.61 -7.86 -7.78
C VAL A 168 8.37 -9.37 -7.95
N ASN A 169 9.25 -10.07 -8.66
CA ASN A 169 9.12 -11.52 -8.84
C ASN A 169 9.17 -12.27 -7.52
N LEU A 170 10.03 -11.84 -6.58
CA LEU A 170 10.14 -12.44 -5.26
C LEU A 170 8.85 -12.21 -4.47
N LEU A 171 8.36 -10.97 -4.39
CA LEU A 171 7.10 -10.61 -3.73
C LEU A 171 5.89 -11.36 -4.31
N MET A 172 5.79 -11.46 -5.63
CA MET A 172 4.71 -12.19 -6.32
C MET A 172 4.78 -13.69 -6.09
N THR A 173 5.99 -14.27 -6.12
CA THR A 173 6.19 -15.68 -5.75
C THR A 173 5.76 -15.91 -4.31
N ASP A 174 6.15 -15.01 -3.40
CA ASP A 174 5.84 -15.12 -1.97
C ASP A 174 4.33 -15.01 -1.67
N ILE A 175 3.59 -14.22 -2.46
CA ILE A 175 2.12 -14.16 -2.43
C ILE A 175 1.51 -15.49 -2.90
N LEU A 176 2.10 -16.12 -3.93
CA LEU A 176 1.57 -17.33 -4.56
C LEU A 176 1.92 -18.63 -3.82
N THR A 177 3.07 -18.70 -3.14
CA THR A 177 3.61 -19.96 -2.59
C THR A 177 3.49 -20.13 -1.08
N ARG A 178 3.29 -19.05 -0.29
CA ARG A 178 3.22 -19.18 1.17
C ARG A 178 1.86 -19.68 1.66
N THR A 179 1.62 -20.99 1.54
CA THR A 179 0.55 -21.70 2.24
C THR A 179 1.04 -22.55 3.43
N GLY A 180 2.34 -22.88 3.51
CA GLY A 180 2.85 -23.86 4.49
C GLY A 180 3.29 -23.35 5.88
N GLU A 181 3.73 -22.10 6.01
CA GLU A 181 4.27 -21.59 7.30
C GLU A 181 3.17 -21.12 8.27
N VAL A 182 1.91 -21.05 7.81
CA VAL A 182 0.78 -20.53 8.61
C VAL A 182 0.53 -21.37 9.83
N ASP A 183 0.53 -22.69 9.65
CA ASP A 183 0.25 -23.62 10.74
C ASP A 183 1.36 -23.60 11.78
N GLN A 184 2.63 -23.47 11.36
CA GLN A 184 3.75 -23.31 12.28
C GLN A 184 3.71 -21.96 13.01
N ILE A 185 3.44 -20.85 12.32
CA ILE A 185 3.32 -19.53 12.95
C ILE A 185 2.17 -19.51 13.95
N LYS A 186 1.02 -20.11 13.60
CA LYS A 186 -0.14 -20.23 14.48
C LYS A 186 0.18 -21.06 15.72
N THR A 187 0.85 -22.21 15.53
CA THR A 187 1.27 -23.09 16.63
C THR A 187 2.24 -22.38 17.59
N ILE A 188 3.28 -21.73 17.05
CA ILE A 188 4.27 -21.00 17.85
C ILE A 188 3.63 -19.81 18.57
N SER A 189 2.72 -19.09 17.90
CA SER A 189 2.01 -17.96 18.50
C SER A 189 1.10 -18.42 19.65
N ASP A 190 0.36 -19.52 19.46
CA ASP A 190 -0.51 -20.09 20.49
C ASP A 190 0.30 -20.57 21.71
N GLU A 191 1.50 -21.09 21.52
CA GLU A 191 2.42 -21.47 22.59
C GLU A 191 2.94 -20.26 23.38
N ILE A 192 3.35 -19.19 22.69
CA ILE A 192 3.81 -17.94 23.31
C ILE A 192 2.66 -17.26 24.08
N PHE A 193 1.44 -17.25 23.52
CA PHE A 193 0.28 -16.68 24.19
C PHE A 193 -0.16 -17.50 25.41
N LYS A 194 -0.04 -18.83 25.38
CA LYS A 194 -0.28 -19.67 26.57
C LYS A 194 0.77 -19.44 27.66
N ALA A 195 2.02 -19.19 27.29
CA ALA A 195 3.10 -18.91 28.23
C ALA A 195 3.03 -17.51 28.84
N GLY A 196 2.38 -16.55 28.16
CA GLY A 196 2.28 -15.15 28.61
C GLY A 196 3.60 -14.38 28.59
N ALA A 197 4.66 -14.98 28.05
CA ALA A 197 6.01 -14.43 27.92
C ALA A 197 6.74 -15.13 26.75
N LEU A 198 7.90 -14.60 26.36
CA LEU A 198 8.75 -15.27 25.37
C LEU A 198 9.21 -16.64 25.93
N THR A 199 8.92 -17.72 25.22
CA THR A 199 9.27 -19.09 25.65
C THR A 199 10.75 -19.40 25.55
N SER A 200 11.51 -18.64 24.75
CA SER A 200 12.96 -18.77 24.67
C SER A 200 13.63 -17.96 25.78
N LEU A 201 14.46 -18.63 26.58
CA LEU A 201 15.36 -17.99 27.53
C LEU A 201 16.51 -17.29 26.81
N HIS A 202 17.14 -16.33 27.48
CA HIS A 202 18.37 -15.72 26.99
C HIS A 202 19.47 -16.81 26.90
N PRO A 203 20.33 -16.84 25.87
CA PRO A 203 21.30 -17.94 25.65
C PRO A 203 22.33 -18.15 26.76
N LEU A 204 22.37 -17.29 27.78
CA LEU A 204 23.29 -17.31 28.91
C LEU A 204 22.59 -17.38 30.27
N ASP A 205 21.25 -17.42 30.27
CA ASP A 205 20.48 -17.61 31.50
C ASP A 205 20.29 -19.13 31.70
N TYR A 206 20.98 -19.68 32.71
CA TYR A 206 20.90 -21.09 33.14
C TYR A 206 19.86 -21.27 34.26
#